data_AF-A0A1I3X643-F1
#
_entry.id   AF-A0A1I3X643-F1
#
_cell.length_a   1.000
_cell.length_b   1.000
_cell.length_c   1.000
_cell.angle_alpha   90.00
_cell.angle_beta   90.00
_cell.angle_gamma   90.00
#
_symmetry.space_group_name_H-M   'P 1'
#
loop_
_entity.id
_entity.type
_entity.pdbx_description
1 polymer ?
#
loop_
_entity_poly.entity_id
_entity_poly.type
_entity_poly.pdbx_seq_one_letter_code
_entity_poly.pdbx_strand_id
1 'polypeptide(L)'
;MYRTLMAAAATAAALVAVAPAQAATYFGPADMNIATAADGSISTSFGQSGIAAGAFTHIYQFTLPTDGVASGSIITSAVKFNGPTDLDLKSVFFNGVQLTGFFGSGINEFVFANAVPIKAGVVNEITINGFSRGNGSYGGQGVFVPSGVPEPAAWGMMIGGFGLAGAAMRRTRRTRVTYANA
;
A
#
# COMPACT_ATOMS: atom_id res chain seq x y z
N MET A 1 78.59 16.41 -15.54
CA MET A 1 77.84 15.27 -16.10
C MET A 1 76.59 15.07 -15.25
N TYR A 2 75.44 15.29 -15.88
CA TYR A 2 74.10 15.18 -15.29
C TYR A 2 73.72 13.73 -15.01
N ARG A 3 72.92 13.48 -13.96
CA ARG A 3 71.66 12.71 -14.05
C ARG A 3 70.92 12.66 -12.71
N THR A 4 69.95 13.57 -12.60
CA THR A 4 68.83 13.55 -11.66
C THR A 4 67.94 12.33 -11.91
N LEU A 5 67.69 11.52 -10.88
CA LEU A 5 66.70 10.45 -10.89
C LEU A 5 65.33 11.03 -10.55
N MET A 6 64.41 11.03 -11.51
CA MET A 6 63.00 11.32 -11.28
C MET A 6 62.27 10.01 -10.96
N ALA A 7 61.67 9.92 -9.78
CA ALA A 7 60.75 8.87 -9.41
C ALA A 7 59.34 9.25 -9.90
N ALA A 8 58.79 8.49 -10.85
CA ALA A 8 57.42 8.64 -11.29
C ALA A 8 56.48 7.86 -10.34
N ALA A 9 55.65 8.58 -9.60
CA ALA A 9 54.55 7.99 -8.84
C ALA A 9 53.33 7.83 -9.77
N ALA A 10 52.97 6.60 -10.11
CA ALA A 10 51.75 6.29 -10.84
C ALA A 10 50.59 6.15 -9.85
N THR A 11 49.69 7.14 -9.81
CA THR A 11 48.41 7.04 -9.10
C THR A 11 47.42 6.26 -9.97
N ALA A 12 47.09 5.03 -9.56
CA ALA A 12 46.01 4.26 -10.17
C ALA A 12 44.66 4.80 -9.67
N ALA A 13 43.90 5.45 -10.55
CA ALA A 13 42.52 5.82 -10.28
C ALA A 13 41.62 4.57 -10.41
N ALA A 14 41.05 4.11 -9.29
CA ALA A 14 40.06 3.05 -9.30
C ALA A 14 38.76 3.57 -9.96
N LEU A 15 38.45 3.05 -11.15
CA LEU A 15 37.16 3.24 -11.80
C LEU A 15 36.10 2.51 -10.97
N VAL A 16 35.32 3.25 -10.18
CA VAL A 16 34.09 2.72 -9.58
C VAL A 16 33.10 2.49 -10.71
N ALA A 17 32.89 1.23 -11.10
CA ALA A 17 31.84 0.86 -12.03
C ALA A 17 30.49 1.12 -11.35
N VAL A 18 29.83 2.23 -11.68
CA VAL A 18 28.44 2.47 -11.31
C VAL A 18 27.60 1.50 -12.15
N ALA A 19 26.99 0.49 -11.52
CA ALA A 19 26.04 -0.37 -12.19
C ALA A 19 24.87 0.49 -12.72
N PRO A 20 24.38 0.25 -13.95
CA PRO A 20 23.28 1.02 -14.50
C PRO A 20 22.03 0.83 -13.63
N ALA A 21 21.38 1.93 -13.26
CA ALA A 21 20.09 1.87 -12.57
C ALA A 21 19.05 1.23 -13.51
N GLN A 22 18.40 0.17 -13.05
CA GLN A 22 17.29 -0.42 -13.79
C GLN A 22 16.05 0.46 -13.71
N ALA A 23 15.31 0.57 -14.82
CA ALA A 23 14.08 1.36 -14.87
C ALA A 23 12.96 0.67 -14.08
N ALA A 24 12.21 1.46 -13.30
CA ALA A 24 11.01 0.99 -12.63
C ALA A 24 9.81 0.93 -13.60
N THR A 25 8.99 -0.11 -13.44
CA THR A 25 7.70 -0.24 -14.12
C THR A 25 6.59 0.21 -13.18
N TYR A 26 5.64 1.02 -13.69
CA TYR A 26 4.54 1.57 -12.91
C TYR A 26 3.21 0.92 -13.29
N PHE A 27 2.38 0.70 -12.28
CA PHE A 27 1.04 0.13 -12.38
C PHE A 27 0.06 1.02 -11.63
N GLY A 28 -1.16 1.12 -12.15
CA GLY A 28 -2.24 1.90 -11.56
C GLY A 28 -3.41 1.03 -11.10
N PRO A 29 -4.51 1.66 -10.64
CA PRO A 29 -5.72 0.94 -10.24
C PRO A 29 -6.32 0.05 -11.34
N ALA A 30 -6.09 0.37 -12.62
CA ALA A 30 -6.55 -0.44 -13.75
C ALA A 30 -5.82 -1.79 -13.89
N ASP A 31 -4.62 -1.92 -13.29
CA ASP A 31 -3.81 -3.14 -13.31
C ASP A 31 -4.10 -4.05 -12.09
N MET A 32 -5.07 -3.66 -11.27
CA MET A 32 -5.44 -4.34 -10.04
C MET A 32 -6.90 -4.78 -10.12
N ASN A 33 -7.21 -5.94 -9.54
CA ASN A 33 -8.58 -6.37 -9.33
C ASN A 33 -9.06 -5.77 -8.01
N ILE A 34 -10.05 -4.86 -8.03
CA ILE A 34 -10.48 -4.07 -6.88
C ILE A 34 -11.96 -4.32 -6.61
N ALA A 35 -12.31 -4.62 -5.36
CA ALA A 35 -13.67 -4.71 -4.87
C ALA A 35 -13.89 -3.72 -3.71
N THR A 36 -15.00 -2.99 -3.72
CA THR A 36 -15.39 -2.05 -2.67
C THR A 36 -16.69 -2.55 -2.02
N ALA A 37 -16.70 -2.66 -0.70
CA ALA A 37 -17.89 -3.03 0.06
C ALA A 37 -18.71 -1.79 0.48
N ALA A 38 -19.94 -2.01 0.93
CA ALA A 38 -20.86 -0.94 1.34
C ALA A 38 -20.38 -0.15 2.57
N ASP A 39 -19.50 -0.74 3.39
CA ASP A 39 -18.88 -0.09 4.55
C ASP A 39 -17.64 0.75 4.16
N GLY A 40 -17.34 0.86 2.87
CA GLY A 40 -16.19 1.58 2.34
C GLY A 40 -14.87 0.82 2.46
N SER A 41 -14.87 -0.40 3.01
CA SER A 41 -13.70 -1.26 2.94
C SER A 41 -13.42 -1.68 1.50
N ILE A 42 -12.13 -1.85 1.19
CA ILE A 42 -11.67 -2.22 -0.14
C ILE A 42 -10.82 -3.47 0.00
N SER A 43 -11.01 -4.44 -0.89
CA SER A 43 -10.09 -5.55 -1.09
C SER A 43 -9.55 -5.52 -2.51
N THR A 44 -8.30 -5.99 -2.67
CA THR A 44 -7.67 -6.03 -3.98
C THR A 44 -6.74 -7.22 -4.13
N SER A 45 -6.60 -7.69 -5.36
CA SER A 45 -5.50 -8.55 -5.78
C SER A 45 -4.80 -7.98 -7.01
N PHE A 46 -3.49 -8.21 -7.08
CA PHE A 46 -2.62 -7.74 -8.15
C PHE A 46 -1.45 -8.71 -8.32
N GLY A 47 -0.66 -8.57 -9.38
CA GLY A 47 0.49 -9.45 -9.59
C GLY A 47 1.08 -9.28 -10.97
N GLN A 48 2.22 -9.93 -11.18
CA GLN A 48 2.88 -9.98 -12.48
C GLN A 48 3.34 -11.42 -12.75
N SER A 49 3.33 -11.80 -14.02
CA SER A 49 3.82 -13.09 -14.51
C SER A 49 4.72 -12.88 -15.72
N GLY A 50 5.54 -13.88 -16.05
CA GLY A 50 6.45 -13.77 -17.19
C GLY A 50 7.56 -12.73 -17.00
N ILE A 51 7.92 -12.42 -15.75
CA ILE A 51 8.98 -11.45 -15.46
C ILE A 51 10.29 -12.00 -16.05
N ALA A 52 10.92 -11.21 -16.93
CA ALA A 52 12.15 -11.60 -17.60
C ALA A 52 13.32 -11.73 -16.60
N ALA A 53 14.33 -12.50 -16.99
CA ALA A 53 15.51 -12.70 -16.16
C ALA A 53 16.23 -11.36 -15.88
N GLY A 54 16.61 -11.14 -14.63
CA GLY A 54 17.26 -9.92 -14.16
C GLY A 54 16.60 -9.34 -12.92
N ALA A 55 17.23 -8.30 -12.37
CA ALA A 55 16.57 -7.50 -11.35
C ALA A 55 15.41 -6.70 -11.96
N PHE A 56 14.42 -6.38 -11.14
CA PHE A 56 13.26 -5.58 -11.52
C PHE A 56 12.80 -4.71 -10.34
N THR A 57 12.15 -3.59 -10.68
CA THR A 57 11.43 -2.73 -9.74
C THR A 57 10.04 -2.50 -10.30
N HIS A 58 9.02 -2.93 -9.56
CA HIS A 58 7.61 -2.72 -9.88
C HIS A 58 6.96 -1.82 -8.84
N ILE A 59 6.21 -0.83 -9.29
CA ILE A 59 5.62 0.20 -8.45
C ILE A 59 4.13 0.27 -8.73
N TYR A 60 3.30 -0.01 -7.71
CA TYR A 60 1.84 0.18 -7.79
C TYR A 60 1.47 1.47 -7.10
N GLN A 61 0.79 2.36 -7.82
CA GLN A 61 0.33 3.65 -7.31
C GLN A 61 -1.19 3.75 -7.32
N PHE A 62 -1.74 4.23 -6.22
CA PHE A 62 -3.18 4.45 -6.08
C PHE A 62 -3.49 5.53 -5.05
N THR A 63 -4.64 6.17 -5.19
CA THR A 63 -5.15 7.18 -4.26
C THR A 63 -6.47 6.71 -3.67
N LEU A 64 -6.66 6.92 -2.37
CA LEU A 64 -7.93 6.64 -1.70
C LEU A 64 -8.59 7.95 -1.24
N PRO A 65 -9.94 8.06 -1.30
CA PRO A 65 -10.64 9.29 -0.97
C PRO A 65 -10.74 9.55 0.54
N THR A 66 -10.40 8.55 1.36
CA THR A 66 -10.55 8.59 2.82
C THR A 66 -9.27 8.16 3.51
N ASP A 67 -9.05 8.71 4.70
CA ASP A 67 -8.04 8.23 5.63
C ASP A 67 -8.40 6.80 6.06
N GLY A 68 -7.40 6.04 6.49
CA GLY A 68 -7.63 4.71 7.05
C GLY A 68 -6.33 3.93 7.21
N VAL A 69 -6.47 2.62 7.26
CA VAL A 69 -5.34 1.70 7.35
C VAL A 69 -5.47 0.60 6.32
N ALA A 70 -4.34 0.16 5.79
CA ALA A 70 -4.29 -0.94 4.84
C ALA A 70 -3.30 -2.02 5.32
N SER A 71 -3.64 -3.27 5.02
CA SER A 71 -2.77 -4.43 5.22
C SER A 71 -2.64 -5.16 3.90
N GLY A 72 -1.56 -5.90 3.72
CA GLY A 72 -1.34 -6.61 2.48
C GLY A 72 -0.21 -7.62 2.58
N SER A 73 -0.12 -8.46 1.56
CA SER A 73 0.95 -9.44 1.42
C SER A 73 1.29 -9.67 -0.04
N ILE A 74 2.50 -10.18 -0.25
CA ILE A 74 3.02 -10.60 -1.54
C ILE A 74 3.61 -11.99 -1.38
N ILE A 75 3.33 -12.85 -2.37
CA ILE A 75 3.84 -14.21 -2.45
C ILE A 75 4.44 -14.49 -3.83
N THR A 76 5.52 -15.25 -3.85
CA THR A 76 6.12 -15.83 -5.07
C THR A 76 5.89 -17.33 -5.09
N SER A 77 5.99 -17.93 -6.27
CA SER A 77 5.95 -19.38 -6.42
C SER A 77 6.96 -19.83 -7.47
N ALA A 78 7.71 -20.90 -7.19
CA ALA A 78 8.62 -21.52 -8.16
C ALA A 78 8.53 -23.05 -8.15
N VAL A 79 8.94 -23.68 -9.26
CA VAL A 79 8.97 -25.16 -9.37
C VAL A 79 10.24 -25.73 -8.76
N LYS A 80 11.34 -24.98 -8.84
CA LYS A 80 12.67 -25.41 -8.39
C LYS A 80 13.45 -24.21 -7.86
N PHE A 81 14.13 -24.40 -6.74
CA PHE A 81 15.08 -23.42 -6.21
C PHE A 81 16.15 -23.08 -7.26
N ASN A 82 16.42 -21.79 -7.48
CA ASN A 82 17.28 -21.28 -8.53
C ASN A 82 16.90 -21.71 -9.96
N GLY A 83 15.63 -22.07 -10.20
CA GLY A 83 15.12 -22.48 -11.50
C GLY A 83 14.63 -21.32 -12.39
N PRO A 84 14.24 -21.57 -13.64
CA PRO A 84 13.77 -20.54 -14.57
C PRO A 84 12.38 -19.96 -14.30
N THR A 85 11.75 -20.28 -13.17
CA THR A 85 10.52 -19.60 -12.68
C THR A 85 10.73 -19.00 -11.30
N ASP A 86 11.95 -19.14 -10.77
CA ASP A 86 12.30 -18.70 -9.44
C ASP A 86 12.54 -17.18 -9.44
N LEU A 87 11.91 -16.51 -8.48
CA LEU A 87 11.92 -15.07 -8.34
C LEU A 87 12.22 -14.73 -6.91
N ASP A 88 13.33 -14.03 -6.69
CA ASP A 88 13.71 -13.58 -5.37
C ASP A 88 13.05 -12.24 -5.05
N LEU A 89 12.26 -12.14 -3.98
CA LEU A 89 11.94 -10.85 -3.40
C LEU A 89 13.20 -10.31 -2.70
N LYS A 90 13.62 -9.08 -3.03
CA LYS A 90 14.76 -8.40 -2.37
C LYS A 90 14.29 -7.37 -1.35
N SER A 91 13.26 -6.60 -1.67
CA SER A 91 12.61 -5.71 -0.71
C SER A 91 11.21 -5.36 -1.20
N VAL A 92 10.27 -5.22 -0.28
CA VAL A 92 8.96 -4.64 -0.59
C VAL A 92 8.67 -3.52 0.41
N PHE A 93 8.21 -2.39 -0.10
CA PHE A 93 7.80 -1.24 0.71
C PHE A 93 6.34 -0.90 0.41
N PHE A 94 5.61 -0.47 1.43
CA PHE A 94 4.30 0.14 1.30
C PHE A 94 4.31 1.48 2.03
N ASN A 95 4.21 2.59 1.28
CA ASN A 95 4.32 3.96 1.80
C ASN A 95 5.59 4.16 2.65
N GLY A 96 6.72 3.59 2.21
CA GLY A 96 8.00 3.64 2.93
C GLY A 96 8.12 2.65 4.11
N VAL A 97 7.05 1.96 4.50
CA VAL A 97 7.11 0.86 5.48
C VAL A 97 7.62 -0.40 4.80
N GLN A 98 8.75 -0.94 5.24
CA GLN A 98 9.25 -2.21 4.72
C GLN A 98 8.36 -3.37 5.19
N LEU A 99 7.91 -4.20 4.26
CA LEU A 99 7.21 -5.43 4.59
C LEU A 99 8.16 -6.43 5.25
N THR A 100 7.62 -7.24 6.15
CA THR A 100 8.36 -8.29 6.87
C THR A 100 7.98 -9.67 6.37
N GLY A 101 8.86 -10.65 6.50
CA GLY A 101 8.59 -12.03 6.12
C GLY A 101 9.83 -12.76 5.63
N PHE A 102 9.65 -13.69 4.69
CA PHE A 102 10.71 -14.48 4.09
C PHE A 102 11.10 -13.88 2.74
N PHE A 103 12.36 -13.43 2.62
CA PHE A 103 12.93 -12.86 1.39
C PHE A 103 14.03 -13.78 0.83
N GLY A 104 14.11 -13.90 -0.50
CA GLY A 104 15.31 -14.23 -1.28
C GLY A 104 16.09 -15.49 -0.91
N SER A 105 15.47 -16.47 -0.24
CA SER A 105 16.15 -17.66 0.29
C SER A 105 15.32 -18.94 0.24
N GLY A 106 14.07 -18.86 -0.22
CA GLY A 106 13.16 -19.99 -0.40
C GLY A 106 12.86 -20.26 -1.88
N ILE A 107 12.18 -21.38 -2.16
CA ILE A 107 11.53 -21.62 -3.47
C ILE A 107 10.33 -20.68 -3.65
N ASN A 108 9.68 -20.37 -2.53
CA ASN A 108 8.57 -19.44 -2.44
C ASN A 108 8.91 -18.45 -1.33
N GLU A 109 8.48 -17.22 -1.51
CA GLU A 109 8.64 -16.14 -0.54
C GLU A 109 7.29 -15.54 -0.18
N PHE A 110 7.21 -15.03 1.03
CA PHE A 110 6.01 -14.42 1.54
C PHE A 110 6.37 -13.26 2.45
N VAL A 111 5.83 -12.08 2.13
CA VAL A 111 6.06 -10.85 2.89
C VAL A 111 4.74 -10.13 3.11
N PHE A 112 4.62 -9.42 4.23
CA PHE A 112 3.39 -8.74 4.61
C PHE A 112 3.66 -7.49 5.44
N ALA A 113 2.66 -6.61 5.46
CA ALA A 113 2.56 -5.49 6.40
C ALA A 113 1.12 -5.37 6.88
N ASN A 114 0.96 -4.92 8.12
CA ASN A 114 -0.34 -4.72 8.73
C ASN A 114 -0.51 -3.27 9.17
N ALA A 115 -1.72 -2.74 8.99
CA ALA A 115 -2.13 -1.43 9.47
C ALA A 115 -1.21 -0.27 9.02
N VAL A 116 -0.77 -0.30 7.75
CA VAL A 116 -0.04 0.80 7.12
C VAL A 116 -1.00 1.99 6.95
N PRO A 117 -0.66 3.19 7.47
CA PRO A 117 -1.53 4.35 7.34
C PRO A 117 -1.75 4.78 5.89
N ILE A 118 -3.00 5.14 5.58
CA ILE A 118 -3.41 5.76 4.31
C ILE A 118 -3.91 7.16 4.60
N LYS A 119 -3.49 8.11 3.77
CA LYS A 119 -3.99 9.48 3.78
C LYS A 119 -4.85 9.78 2.57
N ALA A 120 -6.00 10.38 2.83
CA ALA A 120 -6.96 10.78 1.82
C ALA A 120 -6.32 11.70 0.78
N GLY A 121 -6.53 11.40 -0.50
CA GLY A 121 -6.04 12.21 -1.62
C GLY A 121 -4.52 12.20 -1.83
N VAL A 122 -3.77 11.39 -1.07
CA VAL A 122 -2.32 11.21 -1.24
C VAL A 122 -2.07 9.94 -2.07
N VAL A 123 -1.06 9.99 -2.95
CA VAL A 123 -0.59 8.81 -3.68
C VAL A 123 0.04 7.83 -2.70
N ASN A 124 -0.51 6.63 -2.64
CA ASN A 124 0.05 5.50 -1.93
C ASN A 124 0.83 4.65 -2.90
N GLU A 125 1.94 4.09 -2.44
CA GLU A 125 2.87 3.35 -3.27
C GLU A 125 3.26 2.02 -2.65
N ILE A 126 3.16 0.95 -3.44
CA ILE A 126 3.77 -0.35 -3.14
C ILE A 126 4.94 -0.55 -4.09
N THR A 127 6.16 -0.55 -3.56
CA THR A 127 7.41 -0.74 -4.31
C THR A 127 7.90 -2.17 -4.09
N ILE A 128 8.08 -2.93 -5.17
CA ILE A 128 8.56 -4.31 -5.14
C ILE A 128 9.87 -4.36 -5.91
N ASN A 129 10.95 -4.69 -5.20
CA ASN A 129 12.24 -4.95 -5.81
C ASN A 129 12.54 -6.44 -5.71
N GLY A 130 12.95 -7.03 -6.83
CA GLY A 130 13.26 -8.45 -6.88
C GLY A 130 14.28 -8.80 -7.94
N PHE A 131 14.60 -10.09 -8.02
CA PHE A 131 15.41 -10.67 -9.07
C PHE A 131 14.73 -11.91 -9.62
N SER A 132 14.30 -11.87 -10.88
CA SER A 132 13.79 -13.06 -11.55
C SER A 132 14.93 -13.81 -12.24
N ARG A 133 14.91 -15.13 -12.20
CA ARG A 133 15.81 -15.99 -12.97
C ARG A 133 15.29 -16.31 -14.37
N GLY A 134 14.17 -15.68 -14.76
CA GLY A 134 13.39 -15.98 -15.95
C GLY A 134 11.97 -16.34 -15.56
N ASN A 135 11.01 -16.04 -16.45
CA ASN A 135 9.59 -16.36 -16.35
C ASN A 135 8.99 -16.34 -14.92
N GLY A 136 9.44 -15.40 -14.08
CA GLY A 136 9.07 -15.34 -12.67
C GLY A 136 7.70 -14.72 -12.48
N SER A 137 7.09 -14.96 -11.32
CA SER A 137 5.82 -14.34 -10.97
C SER A 137 5.69 -14.04 -9.49
N TYR A 138 4.85 -13.06 -9.18
CA TYR A 138 4.36 -12.82 -7.83
C TYR A 138 2.88 -12.46 -7.87
N GLY A 139 2.20 -12.75 -6.77
CA GLY A 139 0.83 -12.30 -6.49
C GLY A 139 0.81 -11.48 -5.21
N GLY A 140 0.00 -10.44 -5.20
CA GLY A 140 -0.24 -9.58 -4.07
C GLY A 140 -1.73 -9.48 -3.75
N GLN A 141 -2.03 -9.28 -2.48
CA GLN A 141 -3.36 -8.93 -2.01
C GLN A 141 -3.29 -7.79 -1.00
N GLY A 142 -4.35 -7.00 -0.94
CA GLY A 142 -4.47 -5.89 -0.01
C GLY A 142 -5.90 -5.74 0.48
N VAL A 143 -6.03 -5.25 1.70
CA VAL A 143 -7.29 -4.83 2.29
C VAL A 143 -7.12 -3.46 2.93
N PHE A 144 -8.10 -2.60 2.75
CA PHE A 144 -8.16 -1.26 3.31
C PHE A 144 -9.45 -1.10 4.09
N VAL A 145 -9.35 -0.45 5.25
CA VAL A 145 -10.50 -0.04 6.07
C VAL A 145 -10.42 1.47 6.28
N PRO A 146 -11.47 2.22 5.88
CA PRO A 146 -11.50 3.66 6.10
C PRO A 146 -11.63 3.97 7.59
N SER A 147 -10.95 5.02 8.05
CA SER A 147 -11.21 5.57 9.38
C SER A 147 -12.57 6.27 9.35
N GLY A 148 -13.55 5.69 10.03
CA GLY A 148 -14.90 6.26 10.09
C GLY A 148 -14.90 7.65 10.74
N VAL A 149 -15.22 8.67 9.97
CA VAL A 149 -15.72 9.95 10.50
C VAL A 149 -17.24 9.86 10.42
N PRO A 150 -18.01 10.08 11.51
CA PRO A 150 -19.46 10.09 11.38
C PRO A 150 -19.83 11.20 10.40
N GLU A 151 -20.48 10.83 9.31
CA GLU A 151 -20.78 11.76 8.22
C GLU A 151 -21.63 12.93 8.75
N PRO A 152 -21.47 14.17 8.27
CA PRO A 152 -22.30 15.32 8.67
C PRO A 152 -23.81 15.03 8.58
N ALA A 153 -24.23 14.15 7.67
CA ALA A 153 -25.61 13.68 7.59
C ALA A 153 -26.04 12.84 8.80
N ALA A 154 -25.17 11.98 9.33
CA ALA A 154 -25.43 11.24 10.57
C ALA A 154 -25.57 12.18 11.77
N TRP A 155 -24.70 13.19 11.86
CA TRP A 155 -24.85 14.27 12.86
C TRP A 155 -26.15 15.04 12.66
N GLY A 156 -26.49 15.38 11.41
CA GLY A 156 -27.72 16.08 11.06
C GLY A 156 -28.98 15.28 11.43
N MET A 157 -29.00 13.98 11.18
CA MET A 157 -30.08 13.07 11.54
C MET A 157 -30.21 12.91 13.07
N MET A 158 -29.08 12.80 13.78
CA MET A 158 -29.05 12.73 15.23
C MET A 158 -29.60 14.03 15.85
N ILE A 159 -29.07 15.19 15.43
CA ILE A 159 -29.52 16.51 15.88
C ILE A 159 -30.98 16.73 15.51
N GLY A 160 -31.38 16.38 14.28
CA GLY A 160 -32.75 16.47 13.81
C GLY A 160 -33.69 15.59 14.62
N GLY A 161 -33.31 14.34 14.91
CA GLY A 161 -34.08 13.42 15.74
C GLY A 161 -34.27 13.95 17.16
N PHE A 162 -33.20 14.45 17.80
CA PHE A 162 -33.31 15.09 19.12
C PHE A 162 -34.13 16.38 19.09
N GLY A 163 -34.00 17.19 18.04
CA GLY A 163 -34.80 18.40 17.84
C GLY A 163 -36.29 18.10 17.73
N LEU A 164 -36.65 17.09 16.93
CA LEU A 164 -38.03 16.63 16.77
C LEU A 164 -38.60 16.06 18.08
N ALA A 165 -37.84 15.20 18.78
CA ALA A 165 -38.24 14.64 20.05
C ALA A 165 -38.47 15.73 21.12
N GLY A 166 -37.55 16.70 21.21
CA GLY A 166 -37.68 17.86 22.10
C GLY A 166 -38.89 18.73 21.79
N ALA A 167 -39.16 18.99 20.50
CA ALA A 167 -40.34 19.74 20.07
C ALA A 167 -41.65 19.03 20.43
N ALA A 168 -41.71 17.70 20.24
CA ALA A 168 -42.86 16.89 20.60
C ALA A 168 -43.18 16.97 22.11
N MET A 169 -42.16 16.86 22.97
CA MET A 169 -42.32 16.98 24.43
C MET A 169 -42.79 18.38 24.88
N ARG A 170 -42.35 19.44 24.20
CA ARG A 170 -42.80 20.81 24.52
C ARG A 170 -44.26 21.05 24.13
N ARG A 171 -44.72 20.44 23.04
CA ARG A 171 -46.12 20.54 22.57
C ARG A 171 -47.09 19.90 23.57
N THR A 172 -46.74 18.76 24.17
CA THR A 172 -47.62 18.02 25.08
C THR A 172 -47.79 18.71 26.44
N ARG A 173 -46.85 19.57 26.88
CA ARG A 173 -46.99 20.33 28.14
C ARG A 173 -48.02 21.47 28.10
N ARG A 174 -48.65 21.75 26.96
CA ARG A 174 -49.66 22.83 26.81
C ARG A 174 -51.10 22.40 27.05
N THR A 175 -51.37 21.17 27.50
CA THR A 175 -52.73 20.76 27.91
C THR A 175 -53.16 21.51 29.16
N ARG A 176 -53.97 22.56 28.97
CA ARG A 176 -54.59 23.35 30.03
C ARG A 176 -55.71 22.51 30.67
N VAL A 177 -55.53 22.12 31.92
CA VAL A 177 -56.60 21.48 32.72
C VAL A 177 -57.62 22.56 33.06
N THR A 178 -58.81 22.47 32.48
CA THR A 178 -59.97 23.29 32.88
C THR A 178 -60.79 22.47 33.86
N TYR A 179 -60.89 22.92 35.11
CA TYR A 179 -61.79 22.37 36.10
C TYR A 179 -63.14 23.08 36.01
N ALA A 180 -64.23 22.31 36.08
CA ALA A 180 -65.58 22.85 36.28
C ALA A 180 -65.82 22.99 37.79
N ASN A 181 -66.16 24.19 38.25
CA ASN A 181 -66.61 24.42 39.62
C ASN A 181 -68.12 24.18 39.71
N ALA A 182 -68.54 23.53 40.80
CA ALA A 182 -69.93 23.18 41.12
C ALA A 182 -70.72 24.37 41.68
#